data_AF-A0A7V2PK52-F1
#
_entry.id   AF-A0A7V2PK52-F1
#
_cell.length_a   1.000
_cell.length_b   1.000
_cell.length_c   1.000
_cell.angle_alpha   90.00
_cell.angle_beta   90.00
_cell.angle_gamma   90.00
#
_symmetry.space_group_name_H-M   'P 1'
#
loop_
_entity.id
_entity.type
_entity.pdbx_description
1 polymer ?
#
loop_
_entity_poly.entity_id
_entity_poly.type
_entity_poly.pdbx_seq_one_letter_code
_entity_poly.pdbx_strand_id
1 'polypeptide(L)' 'MTEFTPAYVYLLHSGEFGRRMEQAYDLLSRCDVCAWHCPVDRRAGKLGVCKTGVRAKISSYGPHLGEEDPL' A
#
# COMPACT_ATOMS: atom_id res chain seq x y z
N MET A 1 -9.47 -4.07 33.00
CA MET A 1 -9.65 -4.10 31.53
C MET A 1 -8.27 -4.30 30.93
N THR A 2 -8.06 -5.35 30.14
CA THR A 2 -6.82 -5.50 29.39
C THR A 2 -6.77 -4.42 28.31
N GLU A 3 -5.62 -3.75 28.22
CA GLU A 3 -5.41 -2.67 27.26
C GLU A 3 -5.34 -3.26 25.85
N PHE A 4 -6.25 -2.85 24.97
CA PHE A 4 -6.26 -3.32 23.58
C PHE A 4 -5.19 -2.58 22.78
N THR A 5 -4.26 -3.34 22.20
CA THR A 5 -3.26 -2.79 21.28
C THR A 5 -3.62 -3.18 19.84
N PRO A 6 -3.80 -2.22 18.93
CA PRO A 6 -4.02 -2.51 17.52
C PRO A 6 -2.83 -3.25 16.89
N ALA A 7 -3.09 -4.19 15.99
CA ALA A 7 -2.05 -5.03 15.39
C ALA A 7 -0.93 -4.24 14.67
N TYR A 8 -1.26 -3.09 14.06
CA TYR A 8 -0.27 -2.26 13.38
C TYR A 8 0.79 -1.68 14.35
N VAL A 9 0.41 -1.41 15.60
CA VAL A 9 1.33 -0.91 16.64
C VAL A 9 2.35 -2.00 17.00
N TYR A 10 1.86 -3.22 17.21
CA TYR A 10 2.72 -4.38 17.45
C TYR A 10 3.67 -4.66 16.26
N LEU A 11 3.16 -4.61 15.04
CA LEU A 11 3.97 -4.82 13.83
C LEU A 11 5.09 -3.78 13.70
N LEU A 12 4.80 -2.52 14.06
CA LEU A 12 5.78 -1.44 14.06
C LEU A 12 6.91 -1.71 15.09
N HIS A 13 6.55 -2.03 16.34
CA HIS A 13 7.55 -2.23 17.40
C HIS A 13 8.35 -3.53 17.28
N SER A 14 7.77 -4.57 16.70
CA SER A 14 8.46 -5.86 16.50
C SER A 14 9.46 -5.86 15.32
N GLY A 15 9.52 -4.78 14.54
CA GLY A 15 10.32 -4.70 13.31
C GLY A 15 9.76 -5.53 12.14
N GLU A 16 8.67 -6.26 12.34
CA GLU A 16 7.97 -7.03 11.30
C GLU A 16 7.41 -6.11 10.21
N PHE A 17 6.98 -4.89 10.56
CA PHE A 17 6.50 -3.90 9.59
C PHE A 17 7.52 -3.62 8.49
N GLY A 18 8.77 -3.35 8.86
CA GLY A 18 9.85 -3.09 7.89
C GLY A 18 10.12 -4.31 7.00
N ARG A 19 10.16 -5.52 7.58
CA ARG A 19 10.36 -6.75 6.81
C ARG A 19 9.25 -6.97 5.77
N ARG A 20 7.99 -6.73 6.14
CA ARG A 20 6.85 -6.83 5.20
C ARG A 20 6.88 -5.77 4.12
N MET A 21 7.32 -4.55 4.46
CA MET A 21 7.50 -3.47 3.49
C MET A 21 8.50 -3.85 2.41
N GLU A 22 9.68 -4.37 2.80
CA GLU A 22 10.70 -4.82 1.84
C GLU A 22 10.17 -5.95 0.95
N GLN A 23 9.50 -6.95 1.53
CA GLN A 23 8.88 -8.04 0.77
C GLN A 23 7.82 -7.53 -0.23
N ALA A 24 6.97 -6.61 0.20
CA ALA A 24 5.96 -6.01 -0.67
C ALA A 24 6.60 -5.18 -1.80
N TYR A 25 7.70 -4.48 -1.52
CA TYR A 25 8.44 -3.72 -2.52
C TYR A 25 9.16 -4.65 -3.52
N ASP A 26 9.73 -5.76 -3.06
CA ASP A 26 10.36 -6.76 -3.92
C ASP A 26 9.35 -7.46 -4.85
N LEU A 27 8.13 -7.74 -4.37
CA LEU A 27 7.03 -8.25 -5.21
C LEU A 27 6.70 -7.35 -6.40
N LEU A 28 7.00 -6.05 -6.32
CA LEU A 28 6.81 -5.12 -7.44
C LEU A 28 7.79 -5.34 -8.60
N SER A 29 8.92 -6.05 -8.39
CA SER A 29 9.85 -6.42 -9.47
C SER A 29 9.26 -7.44 -10.46
N ARG A 30 8.25 -8.19 -10.03
CA ARG A 30 7.48 -9.13 -10.86
C ARG A 30 6.03 -9.15 -10.36
N CYS A 31 5.31 -8.07 -10.65
CA CYS A 31 4.03 -7.80 -10.00
C CYS A 31 2.92 -8.79 -10.39
N ASP A 32 2.46 -9.54 -9.40
CA ASP A 32 1.36 -10.52 -9.46
C ASP A 32 0.29 -10.32 -8.37
N VAL A 33 0.30 -9.15 -7.71
CA VAL A 33 -0.54 -8.80 -6.54
C VAL A 33 -2.06 -8.86 -6.80
N CYS A 34 -2.49 -8.75 -8.06
CA CYS A 34 -3.91 -8.78 -8.41
C CYS A 34 -4.20 -9.93 -9.38
N ALA A 35 -5.47 -10.29 -9.53
CA ALA A 35 -5.92 -11.42 -10.35
C ALA A 35 -5.50 -11.36 -11.83
N TRP A 36 -5.07 -10.20 -12.34
CA TRP A 36 -4.52 -10.07 -13.69
C TRP A 36 -3.17 -10.74 -13.88
N HIS A 37 -2.39 -10.95 -12.81
CA HIS A 37 -1.05 -11.55 -12.85
C HIS A 37 -0.21 -11.05 -14.04
N CYS A 38 0.12 -9.75 -14.09
CA CYS A 38 0.74 -9.11 -15.27
C CYS A 38 2.26 -9.37 -15.48
N PRO A 39 2.89 -10.26 -14.72
CA PRO A 39 4.27 -10.16 -14.16
C PRO A 39 5.19 -9.03 -14.66
N VAL A 40 4.78 -7.76 -14.58
CA VAL A 40 5.64 -6.63 -14.99
C VAL A 40 6.49 -6.12 -13.83
N ASP A 41 7.68 -5.64 -14.16
CA ASP A 41 8.55 -4.94 -13.21
C ASP A 41 8.12 -3.47 -13.05
N ARG A 42 7.41 -3.18 -11.95
CA ARG A 42 6.99 -1.82 -11.61
C ARG A 42 8.17 -0.97 -11.19
N ARG A 43 9.21 -1.54 -10.57
CA ARG A 43 10.42 -0.83 -10.12
C ARG A 43 11.21 -0.28 -11.30
N ALA A 44 11.17 -0.97 -12.44
CA ALA A 44 11.68 -0.49 -13.73
C ALA A 44 10.74 0.48 -14.47
N GLY A 45 9.64 0.92 -13.84
CA GLY A 45 8.66 1.84 -14.43
C GLY A 45 7.70 1.21 -15.44
N LYS A 46 7.69 -0.12 -15.59
CA LYS A 46 6.77 -0.80 -16.52
C LYS A 46 5.36 -0.80 -15.95
N LEU A 47 4.36 -0.66 -16.82
CA LEU A 47 2.95 -0.69 -16.46
C LEU A 47 2.27 -1.93 -17.02
N GLY A 48 1.34 -2.49 -16.26
CA GLY A 48 0.45 -3.57 -16.70
C GLY A 48 -0.92 -3.03 -17.10
N VAL A 49 -1.89 -3.95 -17.27
CA VAL A 49 -3.28 -3.62 -17.62
C VAL A 49 -3.93 -2.63 -16.62
N CYS A 50 -3.59 -2.74 -15.34
CA CYS A 50 -4.09 -1.83 -14.30
C CYS A 50 -3.49 -0.41 -14.34
N LYS A 51 -2.44 -0.18 -15.15
CA LYS A 51 -1.75 1.12 -15.31
C LYS A 51 -1.17 1.73 -14.01
N THR A 52 -1.01 0.94 -12.95
CA THR A 52 -0.35 1.30 -11.68
C THR A 52 1.16 1.06 -11.77
N GLY A 53 1.97 1.96 -11.20
CA GLY A 53 3.43 1.82 -11.07
C GLY A 53 3.85 1.47 -9.63
N VAL A 54 5.06 1.89 -9.21
CA VAL A 54 5.50 1.82 -7.80
C VAL A 54 4.65 2.71 -6.90
N ARG A 55 4.30 3.90 -7.39
CA ARG A 55 3.39 4.81 -6.69
C ARG A 55 1.96 4.56 -7.16
N ALA A 56 1.05 4.50 -6.20
CA ALA A 56 -0.38 4.44 -6.48
C ALA A 56 -0.84 5.72 -7.20
N LYS A 57 -1.80 5.58 -8.10
CA LYS A 57 -2.51 6.72 -8.69
C LYS A 57 -3.73 7.02 -7.82
N ILE A 58 -3.89 8.27 -7.42
CA ILE A 58 -5.04 8.74 -6.66
C ILE A 58 -5.90 9.54 -7.62
N SER A 59 -7.15 9.11 -7.85
CA SER A 59 -8.09 9.82 -8.72
C SER A 59 -8.70 11.04 -8.05
N SER A 60 -8.97 10.93 -6.76
CA SER A 60 -9.54 11.98 -5.92
C SER A 60 -9.13 11.73 -4.47
N TYR A 61 -9.05 12.81 -3.70
CA TYR A 61 -8.89 12.78 -2.26
C TYR A 61 -9.64 13.99 -1.69
N GLY A 62 -10.15 13.85 -0.48
CA GLY A 62 -10.87 14.91 0.20
C GLY A 62 -11.22 14.50 1.62
N PRO A 63 -11.56 15.48 2.47
CA PRO A 63 -12.12 15.22 3.80
C PRO A 63 -13.36 14.32 3.73
N HIS A 64 -13.59 13.52 4.78
CA HIS A 64 -14.88 12.85 4.94
C HIS A 64 -15.98 13.86 5.27
N LEU A 65 -17.23 13.41 5.22
CA LEU A 65 -18.38 14.23 5.60
C LEU A 65 -18.19 14.81 7.02
N GLY A 66 -18.13 16.14 7.11
CA GLY A 66 -17.96 16.87 8.37
C GLY A 66 -16.50 17.13 8.78
N GLU A 67 -15.51 16.68 8.00
CA GLU A 67 -14.09 17.05 8.17
C GLU A 67 -13.71 18.30 7.36
N GLU A 68 -14.60 18.79 6.48
CA GLU A 68 -14.40 20.06 5.76
C GLU A 68 -14.58 21.26 6.71
N ASP A 69 -13.80 22.32 6.52
CA ASP A 69 -13.99 23.57 7.26
C ASP A 69 -15.37 24.19 6.94
N PRO A 70 -16.04 24.82 7.93
CA PRO A 70 -17.28 25.54 7.67
C PRO A 70 -17.04 26.68 6.67
N LEU A 71 -17.96 26.82 5.70
CA LEU A 71 -17.92 27.82 4.62
C LEU A 71 -18.02 29.27 5.12
#